data_AF-A0A1C6HB02-F1
#
_entry.id   AF-A0A1C6HB02-F1
#
_cell.length_a   1.000
_cell.length_b   1.000
_cell.length_c   1.000
_cell.angle_alpha   90.00
_cell.angle_beta   90.00
_cell.angle_gamma   90.00
#
_symmetry.space_group_name_H-M   'P 1'
#
loop_
_entity.id
_entity.type
_entity.pdbx_description
1 polymer ?
#
loop_
_entity_poly.entity_id
_entity_poly.type
_entity_poly.pdbx_seq_one_letter_code
_entity_poly.pdbx_strand_id
1 'polypeptide(L)'
;MENEIYEKDYGEEFRERSDKSEGKDFLDTLMEVGFFQKYQEEMNKIPKRVVPKEKADYEYLLGECDAYVRQFGGRIRGEVDYQKWQTTIDLYLEHFEFCDREALTLLKEIAERAENVTFSIKDGLLRMSVFIGYFDEVY
;
A
#
# COMPACT_ATOMS: atom_id res chain seq x y z
N MET A 1 28.98 24.87 -22.10
CA MET A 1 27.96 23.80 -22.13
C MET A 1 26.69 24.41 -21.59
N GLU A 2 25.58 24.24 -22.28
CA GLU A 2 24.27 24.72 -21.80
C GLU A 2 23.53 23.57 -21.12
N ASN A 3 22.70 23.90 -20.14
CA ASN A 3 21.87 22.92 -19.44
C ASN A 3 20.67 22.54 -20.31
N GLU A 4 20.37 21.25 -20.41
CA GLU A 4 19.14 20.76 -21.04
C GLU A 4 18.10 20.49 -19.93
N ILE A 5 16.87 20.99 -20.11
CA ILE A 5 15.76 20.78 -19.17
C ILE A 5 14.60 20.14 -19.94
N TYR A 6 14.13 18.99 -19.45
CA TYR A 6 12.93 18.31 -19.94
C TYR A 6 11.87 18.29 -18.85
N GLU A 7 10.70 18.86 -19.13
CA GLU A 7 9.57 18.94 -18.22
C GLU A 7 8.28 18.55 -18.97
N LYS A 8 7.46 17.70 -18.35
CA LYS A 8 6.12 17.36 -18.82
C LYS A 8 5.19 17.15 -17.62
N ASP A 9 3.99 17.71 -17.70
CA ASP A 9 2.92 17.48 -16.73
C ASP A 9 1.90 16.48 -17.30
N TYR A 10 1.90 15.26 -16.77
CA TYR A 10 0.93 14.22 -17.14
C TYR A 10 -0.37 14.30 -16.32
N GLY A 11 -0.46 15.21 -15.36
CA GLY A 11 -1.60 15.35 -14.46
C GLY A 11 -2.88 15.79 -15.17
N GLU A 12 -2.78 16.59 -16.23
CA GLU A 12 -3.94 16.97 -17.06
C GLU A 12 -4.41 15.81 -17.94
N GLU A 13 -3.50 15.13 -18.62
CA GLU A 13 -3.82 13.95 -19.45
C GLU A 13 -4.52 12.85 -18.63
N PHE A 14 -4.08 12.64 -17.39
CA PHE A 14 -4.70 11.67 -16.50
C PHE A 14 -6.15 12.06 -16.12
N ARG A 15 -6.39 13.34 -15.80
CA ARG A 15 -7.72 13.86 -15.46
C ARG A 15 -8.69 13.68 -16.63
N GLU A 16 -8.30 14.05 -17.85
CA GLU A 16 -9.14 13.93 -19.04
C GLU A 16 -9.52 12.48 -19.39
N ARG A 17 -8.61 11.52 -19.15
CA ARG A 17 -8.91 10.09 -19.36
C ARG A 17 -9.90 9.55 -18.33
N SER A 18 -9.78 9.98 -17.08
CA SER A 18 -10.66 9.51 -16.00
C SER A 18 -12.12 9.93 -16.19
N ASP A 19 -12.37 11.11 -16.76
CA ASP A 19 -13.73 11.62 -17.00
C ASP A 19 -14.46 10.95 -18.18
N LYS A 20 -13.76 10.20 -19.04
CA LYS A 20 -14.30 9.62 -20.29
C LYS A 20 -14.40 8.09 -20.31
N SER A 21 -14.24 7.41 -19.17
CA SER A 21 -14.17 5.94 -19.18
C SER A 21 -15.54 5.27 -19.34
N GLU A 22 -15.83 4.70 -20.51
CA GLU A 22 -17.01 3.83 -20.79
C GLU A 22 -17.13 2.64 -19.81
N GLY A 23 -16.02 2.21 -19.20
CA GLY A 23 -16.00 1.15 -18.19
C GLY A 23 -16.69 1.51 -16.87
N LYS A 24 -16.99 2.80 -16.63
CA LYS A 24 -17.67 3.24 -15.41
C LYS A 24 -19.10 2.72 -15.35
N ASP A 25 -19.85 2.84 -16.45
CA ASP A 25 -21.24 2.36 -16.54
C ASP A 25 -21.35 0.85 -16.32
N PHE A 26 -20.36 0.07 -16.78
CA PHE A 26 -20.29 -1.37 -16.55
C PHE A 26 -20.04 -1.71 -15.08
N LEU A 27 -19.08 -1.05 -14.43
CA LEU A 27 -18.79 -1.25 -13.00
C LEU A 27 -19.96 -0.80 -12.12
N ASP A 28 -20.61 0.30 -12.48
CA ASP A 28 -21.81 0.79 -11.81
C ASP A 28 -22.94 -0.24 -11.93
N THR A 29 -23.15 -0.81 -13.11
CA THR A 29 -24.12 -1.92 -13.31
C THR A 29 -23.80 -3.11 -12.41
N LEU A 30 -22.52 -3.52 -12.30
CA LEU A 30 -22.11 -4.63 -11.42
C LEU A 30 -22.37 -4.32 -9.93
N MET A 31 -22.16 -3.07 -9.51
CA MET A 31 -22.52 -2.62 -8.16
C MET A 31 -24.02 -2.65 -7.93
N GLU A 32 -24.82 -2.15 -8.87
CA GLU A 32 -26.29 -2.11 -8.78
C GLU A 32 -26.92 -3.50 -8.69
N VAL A 33 -26.43 -4.47 -9.48
CA VAL A 33 -26.93 -5.86 -9.43
C VAL A 33 -26.38 -6.67 -8.24
N GLY A 34 -25.61 -6.03 -7.36
CA GLY A 34 -25.11 -6.63 -6.14
C GLY A 34 -23.99 -7.65 -6.35
N PHE A 35 -23.26 -7.59 -7.47
CA PHE A 35 -22.26 -8.59 -7.83
C PHE A 35 -21.12 -8.63 -6.79
N PHE A 36 -20.58 -7.47 -6.43
CA PHE A 36 -19.44 -7.39 -5.51
C PHE A 36 -19.79 -7.85 -4.09
N GLN A 37 -21.02 -7.62 -3.63
CA GLN A 37 -21.51 -8.13 -2.34
C GLN A 37 -21.55 -9.66 -2.34
N LYS A 38 -22.15 -10.27 -3.37
CA LYS A 38 -22.17 -11.73 -3.52
C LYS A 38 -20.77 -12.32 -3.66
N TYR A 39 -19.92 -11.68 -4.46
CA TYR A 39 -18.53 -12.09 -4.61
C TYR A 39 -17.81 -12.07 -3.25
N GLN A 40 -17.95 -10.99 -2.48
CA GLN A 40 -17.38 -10.88 -1.14
C GLN A 40 -17.93 -11.95 -0.18
N GLU A 41 -19.23 -12.24 -0.21
CA GLU A 41 -19.85 -13.31 0.57
C GLU A 41 -19.25 -14.68 0.25
N GLU A 42 -19.04 -15.02 -1.02
CA GLU A 42 -18.40 -16.28 -1.41
C GLU A 42 -16.92 -16.31 -1.01
N MET A 43 -16.18 -15.23 -1.22
CA MET A 43 -14.77 -15.13 -0.82
C MET A 43 -14.56 -15.24 0.70
N ASN A 44 -15.53 -14.77 1.50
CA ASN A 44 -15.53 -14.87 2.96
C ASN A 44 -15.76 -16.30 3.46
N LYS A 45 -16.36 -17.19 2.65
CA LYS A 45 -16.51 -18.61 3.01
C LYS A 45 -15.20 -19.39 2.87
N ILE A 46 -14.28 -18.90 2.04
CA ILE A 46 -12.97 -19.53 1.83
C ILE A 46 -12.14 -19.31 3.09
N PRO A 47 -11.74 -20.38 3.81
CA PRO A 47 -10.91 -20.26 5.00
C PRO A 47 -9.59 -19.55 4.67
N LYS A 48 -9.18 -18.62 5.53
CA LYS A 48 -7.86 -17.99 5.45
C LYS A 48 -6.94 -18.59 6.50
N ARG A 49 -5.67 -18.74 6.15
CA ARG A 49 -4.61 -19.12 7.10
C ARG A 49 -3.56 -18.04 7.16
N VAL A 50 -2.93 -17.91 8.32
CA VAL A 50 -1.72 -17.09 8.46
C VAL A 50 -0.56 -17.83 7.81
N VAL A 51 0.20 -17.13 6.97
CA VAL A 51 1.38 -17.71 6.34
C VAL A 51 2.61 -17.41 7.23
N PRO A 52 3.32 -18.42 7.75
CA PRO A 52 4.34 -18.18 8.78
C PRO A 52 5.50 -17.28 8.36
N LYS A 53 5.92 -17.35 7.09
CA LYS A 53 7.02 -16.55 6.57
C LYS A 53 6.60 -15.08 6.47
N GLU A 54 5.41 -14.81 5.98
CA GLU A 54 4.84 -13.50 5.72
C GLU A 54 4.47 -12.81 7.04
N LYS A 55 4.08 -13.60 8.04
CA LYS A 55 4.01 -13.13 9.43
C LYS A 55 5.37 -12.67 9.94
N ALA A 56 6.44 -13.47 9.73
CA ALA A 56 7.78 -13.08 10.15
C ALA A 56 8.28 -11.85 9.40
N ASP A 57 7.99 -11.74 8.09
CA ASP A 57 8.31 -10.56 7.28
C ASP A 57 7.57 -9.31 7.78
N TYR A 58 6.30 -9.44 8.17
CA TYR A 58 5.54 -8.36 8.81
C TYR A 58 6.17 -7.92 10.15
N GLU A 59 6.46 -8.86 11.05
CA GLU A 59 7.03 -8.57 12.37
C GLU A 59 8.42 -7.91 12.23
N TYR A 60 9.22 -8.39 11.28
CA TYR A 60 10.52 -7.81 10.95
C TYR A 60 10.37 -6.37 10.41
N LEU A 61 9.61 -6.18 9.34
CA LEU A 61 9.44 -4.85 8.74
C LEU A 61 8.78 -3.86 9.69
N LEU A 62 7.88 -4.30 10.56
CA LEU A 62 7.28 -3.43 11.57
C LEU A 62 8.34 -2.88 12.53
N GLY A 63 9.30 -3.71 12.96
CA GLY A 63 10.41 -3.29 13.81
C GLY A 63 11.33 -2.28 13.11
N GLU A 64 11.75 -2.58 11.88
CA GLU A 64 12.63 -1.68 11.12
C GLU A 64 11.95 -0.36 10.76
N CYS A 65 10.66 -0.40 10.40
CA CYS A 65 9.87 0.79 10.14
C CYS A 65 9.65 1.63 11.41
N ASP A 66 9.44 1.00 12.57
CA ASP A 66 9.32 1.71 13.86
C ASP A 66 10.63 2.44 14.20
N ALA A 67 11.77 1.76 14.04
CA ALA A 67 13.09 2.36 14.25
C ALA A 67 13.32 3.57 13.31
N TYR A 68 13.02 3.42 12.03
CA TYR A 68 13.11 4.50 11.05
C TYR A 68 12.20 5.67 11.41
N VAL A 69 10.91 5.44 11.65
CA VAL A 69 9.95 6.50 12.02
C VAL A 69 10.37 7.23 13.29
N ARG A 70 10.93 6.50 14.27
CA ARG A 70 11.44 7.08 15.51
C ARG A 70 12.63 8.02 15.28
N GLN A 71 13.54 7.69 14.36
CA GLN A 71 14.67 8.54 14.02
C GLN A 71 14.23 9.90 13.43
N PHE A 72 13.17 9.90 12.63
CA PHE A 72 12.68 11.10 11.93
C PHE A 72 11.49 11.78 12.63
N GLY A 73 11.07 11.30 13.81
CA GLY A 73 10.03 11.93 14.62
C GLY A 73 8.61 11.81 14.06
N GLY A 74 8.26 10.65 13.48
CA GLY A 74 6.93 10.41 12.90
C GLY A 74 5.98 9.58 13.75
N ARG A 75 4.95 9.05 13.08
CA ARG A 75 3.98 8.10 13.66
C ARG A 75 3.94 6.83 12.80
N ILE A 76 3.78 5.68 13.45
CA ILE A 76 3.61 4.38 12.78
C ILE A 76 2.33 3.70 13.25
N ARG A 77 1.71 2.90 12.38
CA ARG A 77 0.59 2.01 12.71
C ARG A 77 0.73 0.69 11.95
N GLY A 78 1.08 -0.38 12.65
CA GLY A 78 0.92 -1.75 12.16
C GLY A 78 -0.48 -2.27 12.44
N GLU A 79 -1.14 -2.87 11.45
CA GLU A 79 -2.47 -3.46 11.58
C GLU A 79 -2.52 -4.83 10.91
N VAL A 80 -2.99 -5.83 11.64
CA VAL A 80 -3.38 -7.15 11.11
C VAL A 80 -4.89 -7.27 11.29
N ASP A 81 -5.64 -7.03 10.23
CA ASP A 81 -7.10 -7.04 10.23
C ASP A 81 -7.62 -8.42 9.81
N TYR A 82 -7.99 -9.24 10.79
CA TYR A 82 -8.56 -10.58 10.58
C TYR A 82 -10.02 -10.55 10.06
N GLN A 83 -10.68 -9.39 10.05
CA GLN A 83 -12.02 -9.25 9.47
C GLN A 83 -11.94 -8.97 7.97
N LYS A 84 -10.94 -8.16 7.56
CA LYS A 84 -10.69 -7.84 6.15
C LYS A 84 -9.65 -8.74 5.48
N TRP A 85 -8.93 -9.55 6.26
CA TRP A 85 -7.81 -10.37 5.81
C TRP A 85 -6.70 -9.55 5.16
N GLN A 86 -6.37 -8.42 5.80
CA GLN A 86 -5.41 -7.45 5.30
C GLN A 86 -4.37 -7.13 6.38
N THR A 87 -3.15 -6.88 5.95
CA THR A 87 -2.07 -6.46 6.85
C THR A 87 -1.33 -5.28 6.27
N THR A 88 -1.18 -4.23 7.08
CA THR A 88 -0.53 -2.99 6.68
C THR A 88 0.42 -2.47 7.75
N ILE A 89 1.46 -1.78 7.30
CA ILE A 89 2.32 -0.93 8.12
C ILE A 89 2.25 0.47 7.52
N ASP A 90 1.66 1.40 8.26
CA ASP A 90 1.54 2.80 7.86
C ASP A 90 2.56 3.66 8.59
N LEU A 91 3.43 4.32 7.84
CA LEU A 91 4.38 5.30 8.33
C LEU A 91 3.88 6.70 7.96
N TYR A 92 3.91 7.63 8.91
CA TYR A 92 3.46 9.02 8.74
C TYR A 92 4.62 9.97 9.09
N LEU A 93 5.12 10.69 8.09
CA LEU A 93 6.21 11.66 8.22
C LEU A 93 5.89 12.91 7.37
N GLU A 94 6.57 14.02 7.63
CA GLU A 94 6.46 15.22 6.78
C GLU A 94 7.11 14.97 5.40
N HIS A 95 8.17 14.17 5.37
CA HIS A 95 8.86 13.69 4.16
C HIS A 95 9.55 12.36 4.47
N PHE A 96 9.85 11.58 3.43
CA PHE A 96 10.69 10.38 3.53
C PHE A 96 12.05 10.68 2.89
N GLU A 97 13.12 10.39 3.60
CA GLU A 97 14.48 10.49 3.10
C GLU A 97 15.23 9.18 3.34
N PHE A 98 15.86 8.65 2.29
CA PHE A 98 16.68 7.44 2.32
C PHE A 98 18.06 7.77 1.76
N CYS A 99 18.88 8.48 2.53
CA CYS A 99 20.15 9.07 2.06
C CYS A 99 21.41 8.31 2.50
N ASP A 100 21.30 7.37 3.43
CA ASP A 100 22.39 6.50 3.86
C ASP A 100 22.13 5.02 3.51
N ARG A 101 23.14 4.18 3.77
CA ARG A 101 23.06 2.74 3.44
C ARG A 101 22.03 2.01 4.28
N GLU A 102 21.78 2.42 5.51
CA GLU A 102 20.83 1.76 6.41
C GLU A 102 19.40 2.02 5.93
N ALA A 103 19.08 3.29 5.68
CA ALA A 103 17.80 3.70 5.14
C ALA A 103 17.54 3.11 3.74
N LEU A 104 18.55 3.12 2.85
CA LEU A 104 18.42 2.47 1.53
C LEU A 104 18.26 0.94 1.63
N THR A 105 18.86 0.32 2.65
CA THR A 105 18.66 -1.11 2.91
C THR A 105 17.22 -1.37 3.33
N LEU A 106 16.67 -0.58 4.26
CA LEU A 106 15.26 -0.66 4.63
C LEU A 106 14.34 -0.52 3.42
N LEU A 107 14.58 0.45 2.53
CA LEU A 107 13.77 0.63 1.33
C LEU A 107 13.79 -0.62 0.42
N LYS A 108 14.96 -1.26 0.27
CA LYS A 108 15.10 -2.52 -0.47
C LYS A 108 14.33 -3.65 0.20
N GLU A 109 14.42 -3.75 1.51
CA GLU A 109 13.75 -4.81 2.28
C GLU A 109 12.23 -4.69 2.26
N ILE A 110 11.71 -3.46 2.30
CA ILE A 110 10.29 -3.17 2.09
C ILE A 110 9.89 -3.65 0.69
N ALA A 111 10.64 -3.30 -0.36
CA ALA A 111 10.32 -3.70 -1.72
C ALA A 111 10.39 -5.22 -1.96
N GLU A 112 11.21 -5.94 -1.21
CA GLU A 112 11.35 -7.40 -1.33
C GLU A 112 10.25 -8.20 -0.63
N ARG A 113 9.65 -7.64 0.42
CA ARG A 113 8.71 -8.35 1.31
C ARG A 113 7.28 -7.84 1.23
N ALA A 114 7.08 -6.62 0.72
CA ALA A 114 5.75 -6.05 0.54
C ALA A 114 5.12 -6.51 -0.78
N GLU A 115 3.82 -6.73 -0.73
CA GLU A 115 3.00 -6.96 -1.93
C GLU A 115 2.73 -5.63 -2.66
N ASN A 116 2.54 -4.55 -1.89
CA ASN A 116 2.48 -3.20 -2.46
C ASN A 116 2.97 -2.14 -1.48
N VAL A 117 3.46 -1.03 -2.04
CA VAL A 117 3.79 0.20 -1.31
C VAL A 117 3.04 1.36 -1.95
N THR A 118 2.39 2.19 -1.14
CA THR A 118 1.64 3.34 -1.63
C THR A 118 1.99 4.58 -0.83
N PHE A 119 2.26 5.68 -1.55
CA PHE A 119 2.44 7.00 -0.98
C PHE A 119 1.17 7.82 -1.16
N SER A 120 0.76 8.53 -0.11
CA SER A 120 -0.42 9.40 -0.12
C SER A 120 -0.28 10.51 0.91
N ILE A 121 -1.03 11.61 0.77
CA ILE A 121 -1.12 12.61 1.82
C ILE A 121 -2.33 12.28 2.70
N LYS A 122 -2.13 12.24 4.02
CA LYS A 122 -3.19 12.01 5.01
C LYS A 122 -2.98 12.91 6.21
N ASP A 123 -3.99 13.72 6.53
CA ASP A 123 -3.96 14.70 7.62
C ASP A 123 -2.75 15.64 7.56
N GLY A 124 -2.33 16.03 6.35
CA GLY A 124 -1.18 16.93 6.12
C GLY A 124 0.19 16.25 6.19
N LEU A 125 0.27 14.94 6.47
CA LEU A 125 1.51 14.17 6.47
C LEU A 125 1.60 13.28 5.23
N LEU A 126 2.82 13.02 4.77
CA LEU A 126 3.10 11.98 3.80
C LEU A 126 3.01 10.61 4.50
N ARG A 127 2.12 9.76 3.98
CA ARG A 127 1.91 8.39 4.42
C ARG A 127 2.55 7.44 3.42
N MET A 128 3.45 6.58 3.90
CA MET A 128 3.87 5.37 3.20
C MET A 128 3.10 4.19 3.80
N SER A 129 2.29 3.52 2.98
CA SER A 129 1.52 2.33 3.35
C SER A 129 2.21 1.12 2.74
N VAL A 130 2.68 0.21 3.58
CA VAL A 130 3.29 -1.07 3.19
C VAL A 130 2.27 -2.18 3.41
N PHE A 131 1.85 -2.87 2.36
CA PHE A 131 0.92 -3.99 2.43
C PHE A 131 1.69 -5.31 2.33
N ILE A 132 1.38 -6.26 3.20
CA ILE A 132 2.11 -7.53 3.32
C ILE A 132 1.14 -8.70 3.23
N GLY A 133 1.53 -9.75 2.47
CA GLY A 133 0.75 -10.96 2.18
C GLY A 133 0.58 -11.90 3.39
N TYR A 134 0.15 -11.39 4.54
CA TYR A 134 0.06 -12.13 5.81
C TYR A 134 -0.91 -13.32 5.80
N PHE A 135 -1.88 -13.31 4.88
CA PHE A 135 -2.95 -14.30 4.77
C PHE A 135 -2.94 -14.99 3.41
N ASP A 136 -3.25 -16.27 3.40
CA ASP A 136 -3.44 -17.09 2.20
C ASP A 136 -4.79 -17.82 2.24
N GLU A 137 -5.35 -18.08 1.07
CA GLU A 137 -6.60 -18.81 0.90
C GLU A 137 -6.33 -20.31 0.92
N VAL A 138 -7.13 -21.06 1.68
CA VAL A 138 -7.05 -22.52 1.68
C VAL A 138 -8.07 -23.05 0.68
N TYR A 139 -7.57 -23.52 -0.47
CA TYR A 139 -8.36 -24.20 -1.51
C TYR A 139 -8.41 -25.72 -1.30
#